data_AF-A0A9P8PBR2-F1
#
_entry.id   AF-A0A9P8PBR2-F1
#
_cell.length_a   1.000
_cell.length_b   1.000
_cell.length_c   1.000
_cell.angle_alpha   90.00
_cell.angle_beta   90.00
_cell.angle_gamma   90.00
#
_symmetry.space_group_name_H-M   'P 1'
#
loop_
_entity.id
_entity.type
_entity.pdbx_description
1 polymer ?
#
loop_
_entity_poly.entity_id
_entity_poly.type
_entity_poly.pdbx_seq_one_letter_code
_entity_poly.pdbx_strand_id
1 'polypeptide(L)'
;MAVLINPGTSPTPVFAYDNLLFFPADCRTCLVAKPARSKHCSLCGRCVQLFDHHCIWLNNDVGYYTYRYFIGFLVAKIWTFTYGAYLCWTALGVSPTMFWTTLRATSTENKITGTLFLLCVLLLPLVALFLGEHLRYIYLGVTTNETAKWDYIHYLMQNKLLYKDGSQFLVVDEMGYTTLTGAPINATRPAPVTSWDQLTNIYDHGFVSNLKQRLFPKPL
;
A
#
# COMPACT_ATOMS: atom_id res chain seq x y z
N MET A 1 -19.59 3.58 2.53
CA MET A 1 -19.80 2.45 1.61
C MET A 1 -18.51 1.69 1.47
N ALA A 2 -18.40 0.54 2.12
CA ALA A 2 -17.24 -0.33 1.94
C ALA A 2 -17.78 -1.74 1.80
N VAL A 3 -17.51 -2.31 0.62
CA VAL A 3 -18.26 -3.42 0.04
C VAL A 3 -17.97 -4.71 0.79
N LEU A 4 -19.06 -5.39 1.10
CA LEU A 4 -19.13 -6.72 1.66
C LEU A 4 -18.54 -7.72 0.66
N ILE A 5 -17.65 -8.60 1.11
CA ILE A 5 -17.59 -9.95 0.54
C ILE A 5 -18.81 -10.67 1.12
N ASN A 6 -20.01 -10.32 0.64
CA ASN A 6 -21.22 -11.02 1.06
C ASN A 6 -21.13 -12.45 0.51
N PRO A 7 -21.34 -13.48 1.35
CA PRO A 7 -21.48 -14.84 0.85
C PRO A 7 -22.74 -14.89 -0.04
N GLY A 8 -22.56 -14.98 -1.36
CA GLY A 8 -23.65 -15.19 -2.31
C GLY A 8 -23.81 -14.16 -3.45
N THR A 9 -23.06 -13.06 -3.48
CA THR A 9 -23.12 -12.08 -4.59
C THR A 9 -21.74 -11.85 -5.19
N SER A 10 -21.50 -12.33 -6.42
CA SER A 10 -20.35 -11.91 -7.25
C SER A 10 -20.79 -10.74 -8.12
N PRO A 11 -20.04 -9.63 -8.13
CA PRO A 11 -19.09 -9.43 -9.23
C PRO A 11 -17.82 -8.68 -8.78
N THR A 12 -17.20 -9.09 -7.67
CA THR A 12 -15.86 -8.59 -7.34
C THR A 12 -14.85 -9.17 -8.31
N PRO A 13 -13.87 -8.41 -8.83
CA PRO A 13 -12.84 -8.96 -9.70
C PRO A 13 -12.10 -10.09 -8.99
N VAL A 14 -12.13 -11.29 -9.55
CA VAL A 14 -11.41 -12.44 -9.00
C VAL A 14 -9.95 -12.29 -9.41
N PHE A 15 -9.09 -11.89 -8.46
CA PHE A 15 -7.65 -11.93 -8.64
C PHE A 15 -7.18 -13.37 -8.57
N ALA A 16 -6.29 -13.78 -9.48
CA ALA A 16 -5.69 -15.10 -9.45
C ALA A 16 -4.74 -15.24 -8.24
N TYR A 17 -4.64 -16.44 -7.69
CA TYR A 17 -3.59 -16.78 -6.73
C TYR A 17 -2.30 -17.05 -7.50
N ASP A 18 -1.20 -16.43 -7.09
CA ASP A 18 0.14 -16.66 -7.65
C ASP A 18 0.88 -17.81 -6.95
N ASN A 19 0.34 -18.31 -5.83
CA ASN A 19 1.01 -19.27 -4.95
C ASN A 19 2.46 -18.87 -4.59
N LEU A 20 2.68 -17.56 -4.52
CA LEU A 20 3.92 -16.93 -4.09
C LEU A 20 3.65 -15.92 -2.98
N LEU A 21 2.79 -14.93 -3.26
CA LEU A 21 2.34 -13.91 -2.30
C LEU A 21 0.97 -14.23 -1.73
N PHE A 22 0.11 -14.85 -2.55
CA PHE A 22 -1.28 -15.14 -2.25
C PHE A 22 -1.61 -16.60 -2.55
N PHE A 23 -2.16 -17.26 -1.54
CA PHE A 23 -2.55 -18.66 -1.55
C PHE A 23 -4.05 -18.75 -1.23
N PRO A 24 -4.74 -19.78 -1.73
CA PRO A 24 -6.09 -20.10 -1.29
C PRO A 24 -6.13 -20.26 0.24
N ALA A 25 -6.97 -19.48 0.90
CA ALA A 25 -7.11 -19.52 2.35
C ALA A 25 -8.47 -18.96 2.78
N ASP A 26 -8.96 -19.41 3.93
CA ASP A 26 -10.18 -18.88 4.54
C ASP A 26 -9.86 -17.85 5.62
N CYS A 27 -10.74 -16.86 5.76
CA CYS A 27 -10.70 -15.94 6.89
C CYS A 27 -11.38 -16.61 8.08
N ARG A 28 -10.60 -16.95 9.11
CA ARG A 28 -11.13 -17.56 10.34
C ARG A 28 -12.11 -16.67 11.11
N THR A 29 -12.02 -15.35 10.94
CA THR A 29 -12.90 -14.38 11.61
C THR A 29 -14.20 -14.16 10.84
N CYS A 30 -14.11 -13.94 9.53
CA CYS A 30 -15.28 -13.66 8.69
C CYS A 30 -15.95 -14.92 8.15
N LEU A 31 -15.31 -16.09 8.27
CA LEU A 31 -15.78 -17.38 7.76
C LEU A 31 -16.08 -17.36 6.25
N VAL A 32 -15.24 -16.65 5.49
CA VAL A 32 -15.31 -16.56 4.02
C VAL A 32 -13.97 -16.94 3.40
N ALA A 33 -14.02 -17.54 2.21
CA ALA A 33 -12.84 -17.71 1.38
C ALA A 33 -12.24 -16.35 1.05
N LYS A 34 -10.93 -16.17 1.27
CA LYS A 34 -10.23 -14.90 1.04
C LYS A 34 -9.84 -14.82 -0.43
N PRO A 35 -10.41 -13.90 -1.24
CA PRO A 35 -9.91 -13.68 -2.58
C PRO A 35 -8.42 -13.32 -2.55
N ALA A 36 -7.68 -13.61 -3.61
CA ALA A 36 -6.30 -13.13 -3.73
C ALA A 36 -6.25 -11.59 -3.58
N ARG A 37 -5.15 -11.07 -3.03
CA ARG A 37 -4.97 -9.66 -2.69
C ARG A 37 -5.93 -9.11 -1.61
N SER A 38 -6.71 -9.96 -0.93
CA SER A 38 -7.54 -9.54 0.20
C SER A 38 -6.86 -9.74 1.56
N LYS A 39 -7.28 -8.96 2.56
CA LYS A 39 -6.84 -9.11 3.96
C LYS A 39 -7.98 -8.81 4.92
N HIS A 40 -8.01 -9.51 6.05
CA HIS A 40 -8.90 -9.17 7.15
C HIS A 40 -8.27 -8.02 7.95
N CYS A 41 -8.98 -6.90 8.05
CA CYS A 41 -8.60 -5.84 8.96
C CYS A 41 -9.29 -6.07 10.31
N SER A 42 -8.51 -6.32 11.35
CA SER A 42 -9.02 -6.52 12.71
C SER A 42 -9.65 -5.25 13.30
N LEU A 43 -9.13 -4.07 12.93
CA LEU A 43 -9.66 -2.78 13.38
C LEU A 43 -11.05 -2.49 12.81
N CYS A 44 -11.30 -2.87 11.55
CA CYS A 44 -12.60 -2.70 10.92
C CYS A 44 -13.49 -3.96 10.98
N GLY A 45 -12.98 -5.08 11.49
CA GLY A 45 -13.71 -6.33 11.65
C GLY A 45 -14.17 -6.98 10.34
N ARG A 46 -13.47 -6.75 9.21
CA ARG A 46 -13.93 -7.21 7.89
C ARG A 46 -12.80 -7.52 6.92
N CYS A 47 -13.10 -8.38 5.94
CA CYS A 47 -12.22 -8.63 4.82
C CYS A 47 -12.34 -7.52 3.77
N VAL A 48 -11.19 -7.03 3.32
CA VAL A 48 -11.08 -5.97 2.32
C VAL A 48 -10.35 -6.52 1.11
N GLN A 49 -10.95 -6.36 -0.06
CA GLN A 49 -10.34 -6.73 -1.33
C GLN A 49 -9.30 -5.70 -1.77
N LEU A 50 -8.24 -6.18 -2.44
CA LEU A 50 -7.09 -5.37 -2.85
C LEU A 50 -6.61 -4.48 -1.69
N PHE A 51 -6.45 -5.10 -0.52
CA PHE A 51 -6.16 -4.39 0.73
C PHE A 51 -4.80 -3.72 0.63
N ASP A 52 -4.77 -2.43 0.94
CA ASP A 52 -3.56 -1.63 0.95
C ASP A 52 -3.08 -1.43 2.38
N HIS A 53 -3.85 -0.69 3.19
CA HIS A 53 -3.58 -0.48 4.60
C HIS A 53 -4.85 -0.02 5.32
N HIS A 54 -4.84 -0.09 6.65
CA HIS A 54 -5.82 0.63 7.46
C HIS A 54 -5.30 2.04 7.72
N CYS A 55 -6.02 3.05 7.23
CA CYS A 55 -5.59 4.44 7.38
C CYS A 55 -6.21 5.06 8.63
N ILE A 56 -5.38 5.32 9.64
CA ILE A 56 -5.81 5.96 10.89
C ILE A 56 -6.40 7.36 10.67
N TRP A 57 -5.94 8.07 9.64
CA TRP A 57 -6.39 9.44 9.32
C TRP A 57 -7.79 9.47 8.73
N LEU A 58 -8.18 8.40 8.05
CA LEU A 58 -9.52 8.24 7.48
C LEU A 58 -10.42 7.39 8.39
N ASN A 59 -9.85 6.80 9.44
CA ASN A 59 -10.48 5.78 10.28
C ASN A 59 -11.19 4.70 9.45
N ASN A 60 -10.54 4.27 8.37
CA ASN A 60 -11.10 3.34 7.40
C ASN A 60 -10.00 2.62 6.61
N ASP A 61 -10.37 1.48 6.05
CA ASP A 61 -9.49 0.70 5.19
C ASP A 61 -9.35 1.33 3.80
N VAL A 62 -8.12 1.36 3.33
CA VAL A 62 -7.76 1.70 1.96
C VAL A 62 -7.64 0.38 1.18
N GLY A 63 -8.48 0.20 0.17
CA GLY A 63 -8.54 -1.01 -0.65
C GLY A 63 -9.24 -0.76 -1.98
N TYR A 64 -9.73 -1.82 -2.65
CA TYR A 64 -10.22 -1.77 -4.04
C TYR A 64 -11.16 -0.59 -4.33
N TYR A 65 -12.23 -0.44 -3.53
CA TYR A 65 -13.25 0.58 -3.75
C TYR A 65 -12.94 1.94 -3.12
N THR A 66 -11.99 1.99 -2.17
CA THR A 66 -11.71 3.20 -1.38
C THR A 66 -10.42 3.91 -1.77
N TYR A 67 -9.52 3.26 -2.52
CA TYR A 67 -8.20 3.80 -2.86
C TYR A 67 -8.26 5.16 -3.57
N ARG A 68 -9.18 5.34 -4.51
CA ARG A 68 -9.36 6.63 -5.23
C ARG A 68 -9.65 7.81 -4.29
N TYR A 69 -10.42 7.58 -3.23
CA TYR A 69 -10.75 8.62 -2.26
C TYR A 69 -9.57 8.93 -1.36
N PHE A 70 -8.76 7.92 -1.05
CA PHE A 70 -7.49 8.13 -0.34
C PHE A 70 -6.49 8.96 -1.17
N ILE A 71 -6.34 8.67 -2.47
CA ILE A 71 -5.52 9.51 -3.36
C ILE A 71 -6.08 10.94 -3.44
N GLY A 72 -7.39 11.09 -3.59
CA GLY A 72 -8.05 12.40 -3.56
C GLY A 72 -7.82 13.15 -2.24
N PHE A 73 -7.84 12.44 -1.11
CA PHE A 73 -7.50 13.00 0.20
C PHE A 73 -6.06 13.51 0.26
N LEU A 74 -5.07 12.74 -0.21
CA LEU A 74 -3.68 13.18 -0.24
C LEU A 74 -3.49 14.43 -1.11
N VAL A 75 -4.10 14.45 -2.30
CA VAL A 75 -4.08 15.61 -3.20
C VAL A 75 -4.72 16.83 -2.51
N ALA A 76 -5.89 16.67 -1.90
CA ALA A 76 -6.57 17.74 -1.17
C ALA A 76 -5.72 18.27 0.01
N LYS A 77 -4.97 17.40 0.69
CA LYS A 77 -4.05 17.81 1.76
C LYS A 77 -2.86 18.60 1.25
N ILE A 78 -2.27 18.22 0.12
CA ILE A 78 -1.22 19.02 -0.54
C ILE A 78 -1.74 20.42 -0.86
N TRP A 79 -2.94 20.51 -1.46
CA TRP A 79 -3.57 21.81 -1.77
C TRP A 79 -3.81 22.64 -0.49
N THR A 80 -4.38 22.02 0.54
CA THR A 80 -4.68 22.69 1.81
C THR A 80 -3.42 23.22 2.48
N PHE A 81 -2.34 22.42 2.57
CA PHE A 81 -1.10 22.85 3.19
C PHE A 81 -0.35 23.90 2.36
N THR A 82 -0.35 23.77 1.03
CA THR A 82 0.26 24.78 0.15
C THR A 82 -0.46 26.12 0.28
N TYR A 83 -1.79 26.12 0.20
CA TYR A 83 -2.58 27.33 0.31
C TYR A 83 -2.53 27.92 1.72
N GLY A 84 -2.59 27.08 2.77
CA GLY A 84 -2.46 27.50 4.16
C GLY A 84 -1.09 28.12 4.45
N ALA A 85 -0.01 27.53 3.96
CA ALA A 85 1.33 28.10 4.07
C ALA A 85 1.43 29.47 3.36
N TYR A 86 0.86 29.58 2.14
CA TYR A 86 0.82 30.83 1.40
C TYR A 86 0.08 31.94 2.18
N LEU A 87 -1.14 31.66 2.65
CA LEU A 87 -1.92 32.64 3.42
C LEU A 87 -1.19 33.06 4.70
N CYS A 88 -0.65 32.11 5.47
CA CYS A 88 0.05 32.44 6.70
C CYS A 88 1.33 33.24 6.43
N TRP A 89 2.05 32.93 5.35
CA TRP A 89 3.21 33.71 4.94
C TRP A 89 2.81 35.15 4.59
N THR A 90 1.78 35.36 3.76
CA THR A 90 1.32 36.71 3.44
C THR A 90 0.91 37.51 4.68
N ALA A 91 0.26 36.86 5.65
CA ALA A 91 -0.15 37.47 6.92
C ALA A 91 1.03 37.81 7.84
N LEU A 92 2.14 37.07 7.76
CA LEU A 92 3.36 37.38 8.52
C LEU A 92 4.16 38.55 7.91
N GLY A 93 3.88 38.95 6.66
CA GLY A 93 4.52 40.11 6.02
C GLY A 93 6.03 39.95 5.77
N VAL A 94 6.54 38.71 5.75
CA VAL A 94 7.99 38.42 5.64
C VAL A 94 8.41 38.28 4.18
N SER A 95 9.60 38.78 3.84
CA SER A 95 10.16 38.65 2.48
C SER A 95 10.45 37.18 2.09
N PRO A 96 10.15 36.75 0.84
CA PRO A 96 10.48 35.41 0.32
C PRO A 96 11.93 35.00 0.46
N THR A 97 12.84 35.98 0.41
CA THR A 97 14.29 35.75 0.36
C THR A 97 14.89 35.34 1.71
N MET A 98 14.10 35.37 2.79
CA MET A 98 14.59 35.05 4.12
C MET A 98 13.75 33.96 4.81
N PHE A 99 13.95 32.71 4.36
CA PHE A 99 13.37 31.52 5.01
C PHE A 99 13.63 31.50 6.53
N TRP A 100 14.87 31.75 6.95
CA TRP A 100 15.26 31.76 8.36
C TRP A 100 14.68 32.91 9.17
N THR A 101 14.32 34.05 8.56
CA THR A 101 13.62 35.12 9.29
C THR A 101 12.12 34.86 9.31
N THR A 102 11.56 34.17 8.32
CA THR A 102 10.14 33.76 8.33
C THR A 102 9.86 32.77 9.44
N LEU A 103 10.76 31.80 9.67
CA LEU A 103 10.68 30.88 10.82
C LEU A 103 10.79 31.63 12.16
N ARG A 104 11.66 32.65 12.24
CA ARG A 104 11.90 33.46 13.46
C ARG A 104 10.94 34.64 13.63
N ALA A 105 10.10 34.93 12.64
CA ALA A 105 9.11 36.00 12.68
C ALA A 105 7.93 35.67 13.61
N THR A 106 7.86 34.42 14.10
CA THR A 106 6.86 34.01 15.08
C THR A 106 7.15 34.68 16.43
N SER A 107 6.31 35.62 16.81
CA SER A 107 6.28 36.32 18.09
C SER A 107 5.05 35.89 18.90
N THR A 108 4.91 36.40 20.12
CA THR A 108 3.70 36.21 20.94
C THR A 108 2.44 36.78 20.28
N GLU A 109 2.58 37.83 19.48
CA GLU A 109 1.47 38.55 18.81
C GLU A 109 0.92 37.79 17.60
N ASN A 110 1.77 37.08 16.84
CA ASN A 110 1.38 36.35 15.63
C ASN A 110 1.52 34.82 15.78
N LYS A 111 1.58 34.33 17.03
CA LYS A 111 1.88 32.93 17.38
C LYS A 111 1.02 31.91 16.62
N ILE A 112 -0.26 32.19 16.41
CA ILE A 112 -1.20 31.29 15.72
C ILE A 112 -0.79 31.14 14.26
N THR A 113 -0.63 32.26 13.56
CA THR A 113 -0.23 32.31 12.15
C THR A 113 1.13 31.66 11.94
N GLY A 114 2.12 31.99 12.79
CA GLY A 114 3.45 31.36 12.74
C GLY A 114 3.39 29.85 12.96
N THR A 115 2.63 29.37 13.95
CA THR A 115 2.45 27.94 14.22
C THR A 115 1.81 27.21 13.04
N LEU A 116 0.74 27.78 12.46
CA LEU A 116 0.06 27.18 11.31
C LEU A 116 0.95 27.16 10.06
N PHE A 117 1.73 28.22 9.84
CA PHE A 117 2.72 28.27 8.76
C PHE A 117 3.73 27.12 8.89
N LEU A 118 4.35 26.99 10.08
CA LEU A 118 5.32 25.93 10.38
C LEU A 118 4.70 24.54 10.17
N LEU A 119 3.50 24.32 10.69
CA LEU A 119 2.79 23.05 10.54
C LEU A 119 2.56 22.71 9.07
N CYS A 120 2.09 23.67 8.26
CA CYS A 120 1.86 23.46 6.84
C CYS A 120 3.16 23.14 6.10
N VAL A 121 4.23 23.90 6.34
CA VAL A 121 5.53 23.71 5.68
C VAL A 121 6.16 22.36 6.07
N LEU A 122 6.03 21.93 7.33
CA LEU A 122 6.57 20.65 7.79
C LEU A 122 5.78 19.45 7.29
N LEU A 123 4.45 19.53 7.24
CA LEU A 123 3.59 18.43 6.80
C LEU A 123 3.52 18.29 5.27
N LEU A 124 3.75 19.37 4.52
CA LEU A 124 3.72 19.35 3.05
C LEU A 124 4.67 18.31 2.43
N PRO A 125 5.99 18.28 2.74
CA PRO A 125 6.89 17.28 2.17
C PRO A 125 6.52 15.86 2.60
N LEU A 126 6.04 15.67 3.84
CA LEU A 126 5.59 14.36 4.31
C LEU A 126 4.42 13.83 3.46
N VAL A 127 3.39 14.63 3.23
CA VAL A 127 2.24 14.23 2.41
C VAL A 127 2.63 14.09 0.94
N ALA A 128 3.51 14.95 0.41
CA ALA A 128 3.99 14.86 -0.96
C ALA A 128 4.79 13.58 -1.22
N LEU A 129 5.71 13.21 -0.32
CA LEU A 129 6.45 11.94 -0.39
C LEU A 129 5.50 10.74 -0.29
N PHE A 130 4.53 10.80 0.62
CA PHE A 130 3.55 9.73 0.77
C PHE A 130 2.69 9.56 -0.50
N LEU A 131 2.25 10.65 -1.12
CA LEU A 131 1.58 10.60 -2.43
C LEU A 131 2.52 10.03 -3.51
N GLY A 132 3.78 10.46 -3.53
CA GLY A 132 4.80 9.95 -4.46
C GLY A 132 4.97 8.43 -4.40
N GLU A 133 5.07 7.88 -3.18
CA GLU A 133 5.13 6.42 -2.97
C GLU A 133 3.85 5.73 -3.47
N HIS A 134 2.67 6.28 -3.18
CA HIS A 134 1.43 5.70 -3.66
C HIS A 134 1.28 5.77 -5.19
N LEU A 135 1.82 6.80 -5.85
CA LEU A 135 1.91 6.86 -7.32
C LEU A 135 2.88 5.80 -7.85
N ARG A 136 4.01 5.58 -7.18
CA ARG A 136 4.95 4.50 -7.52
C ARG A 136 4.31 3.11 -7.37
N TYR A 137 3.50 2.89 -6.32
CA TYR A 137 2.75 1.64 -6.14
C TYR A 137 1.73 1.41 -7.26
N ILE A 138 1.02 2.46 -7.69
CA ILE A 138 0.15 2.38 -8.88
C ILE A 138 0.99 2.01 -10.11
N TYR A 139 2.14 2.65 -10.32
CA TYR A 139 3.00 2.34 -11.46
C TYR A 139 3.41 0.86 -11.49
N LEU A 140 3.83 0.31 -10.36
CA LEU A 140 4.27 -1.08 -10.22
C LEU A 140 3.14 -2.11 -10.08
N GLY A 141 1.87 -1.67 -10.02
CA GLY A 141 0.73 -2.57 -9.86
C GLY A 141 0.63 -3.26 -8.50
N VAL A 142 1.28 -2.72 -7.46
CA VAL A 142 1.33 -3.31 -6.11
C VAL A 142 0.56 -2.47 -5.08
N THR A 143 0.18 -3.08 -3.97
CA THR A 143 -0.33 -2.39 -2.76
C THR A 143 0.76 -2.26 -1.70
N THR A 144 0.59 -1.37 -0.71
CA THR A 144 1.53 -1.29 0.44
C THR A 144 1.61 -2.61 1.22
N ASN A 145 0.50 -3.35 1.32
CA ASN A 145 0.52 -4.69 1.93
C ASN A 145 1.30 -5.71 1.09
N GLU A 146 1.31 -5.55 -0.23
CA GLU A 146 2.08 -6.42 -1.13
C GLU A 146 3.56 -6.09 -1.15
N THR A 147 3.96 -4.83 -0.99
CA THR A 147 5.39 -4.50 -0.91
C THR A 147 6.05 -5.20 0.27
N ALA A 148 5.39 -5.23 1.44
CA ALA A 148 5.87 -5.97 2.60
C ALA A 148 6.00 -7.50 2.33
N LYS A 149 5.12 -8.06 1.47
CA LYS A 149 5.23 -9.45 1.04
C LYS A 149 6.39 -9.66 0.08
N TRP A 150 6.61 -8.75 -0.86
CA TRP A 150 7.76 -8.76 -1.76
C TRP A 150 9.09 -8.62 -1.01
N ASP A 151 9.14 -7.83 0.06
CA ASP A 151 10.33 -7.71 0.90
C ASP A 151 10.69 -9.05 1.55
N TYR A 152 9.70 -9.85 1.96
CA TYR A 152 9.93 -11.21 2.45
C TYR A 152 10.48 -12.14 1.36
N ILE A 153 9.92 -12.07 0.14
CA ILE A 153 10.46 -12.83 -1.00
C ILE A 153 11.90 -12.41 -1.30
N HIS A 154 12.20 -11.11 -1.26
CA HIS A 154 13.55 -10.60 -1.46
C HIS A 154 14.52 -11.12 -0.41
N TYR A 155 14.10 -11.12 0.86
CA TYR A 155 14.86 -11.72 1.95
C TYR A 155 15.18 -13.20 1.68
N LEU A 156 14.19 -14.00 1.26
CA LEU A 156 14.40 -15.41 0.95
C LEU A 156 15.38 -15.60 -0.22
N MET A 157 15.31 -14.76 -1.25
CA MET A 157 16.24 -14.80 -2.38
C MET A 157 17.68 -14.43 -1.96
N GLN A 158 17.85 -13.34 -1.21
CA GLN A 158 19.17 -12.87 -0.74
C GLN A 158 19.87 -13.94 0.11
N ASN A 159 19.11 -14.66 0.93
CA ASN A 159 19.62 -15.71 1.80
C ASN A 159 19.66 -17.09 1.13
N LYS A 160 19.36 -17.19 -0.17
CA LYS A 160 19.32 -18.45 -0.95
C LYS A 160 18.39 -19.50 -0.33
N LEU A 161 17.28 -19.04 0.24
CA LEU A 161 16.26 -19.88 0.87
C LEU A 161 15.07 -20.14 -0.06
N LEU A 162 14.92 -19.37 -1.14
CA LEU A 162 13.82 -19.53 -2.10
C LEU A 162 14.19 -20.48 -3.24
N TYR A 163 13.36 -21.50 -3.44
CA TYR A 163 13.51 -22.51 -4.49
C TYR A 163 12.23 -22.62 -5.32
N LYS A 164 12.35 -23.23 -6.49
CA LYS A 164 11.25 -23.52 -7.40
C LYS A 164 11.33 -24.98 -7.84
N ASP A 165 10.22 -25.69 -7.78
CA ASP A 165 10.06 -27.04 -8.32
C ASP A 165 8.86 -27.06 -9.27
N GLY A 166 9.12 -27.10 -10.58
CA GLY A 166 8.11 -26.88 -11.61
C GLY A 166 7.45 -25.51 -11.49
N SER A 167 6.15 -25.48 -11.16
CA SER A 167 5.37 -24.24 -10.95
C SER A 167 5.26 -23.81 -9.49
N GLN A 168 5.77 -24.62 -8.55
CA GLN A 168 5.65 -24.35 -7.12
C GLN A 168 6.88 -23.65 -6.58
N PHE A 169 6.65 -22.71 -5.66
CA PHE A 169 7.71 -22.04 -4.91
C PHE A 169 7.84 -22.68 -3.52
N LEU A 170 9.09 -22.87 -3.11
CA LEU A 170 9.48 -23.61 -1.92
C LEU A 170 10.44 -22.76 -1.09
N VAL A 171 10.40 -22.97 0.22
CA VAL A 171 11.40 -22.47 1.15
C VAL A 171 12.19 -23.66 1.68
N VAL A 172 13.51 -23.51 1.81
CA VAL A 172 14.34 -24.49 2.50
C VAL A 172 14.64 -24.01 3.91
N ASP A 173 14.48 -24.90 4.88
CA ASP A 173 14.86 -24.71 6.28
C ASP A 173 15.66 -25.93 6.79
N GLU A 174 15.99 -25.95 8.07
CA GLU A 174 16.77 -27.03 8.70
C GLU A 174 16.10 -28.41 8.59
N MET A 175 14.76 -28.45 8.44
CA MET A 175 13.97 -29.67 8.35
C MET A 175 13.71 -30.12 6.91
N GLY A 176 14.16 -29.35 5.91
CA GLY A 176 14.06 -29.67 4.49
C GLY A 176 13.26 -28.63 3.71
N TYR A 177 12.50 -29.07 2.72
CA TYR A 177 11.69 -28.17 1.88
C TYR A 177 10.26 -28.06 2.44
N THR A 178 9.80 -26.82 2.55
CA THR A 178 8.44 -26.46 2.91
C THR A 178 7.82 -25.57 1.83
N THR A 179 6.50 -25.55 1.78
CA THR A 179 5.75 -24.52 1.04
C THR A 179 5.91 -23.18 1.75
N LEU A 180 5.64 -22.07 1.04
CA LEU A 180 5.63 -20.73 1.65
C LEU A 180 4.59 -20.54 2.77
N THR A 181 3.65 -21.47 2.93
CA THR A 181 2.69 -21.50 4.04
C THR A 181 3.15 -22.39 5.21
N GLY A 182 4.34 -23.00 5.11
CA GLY A 182 4.96 -23.82 6.15
C GLY A 182 4.60 -25.31 6.12
N ALA A 183 3.85 -25.79 5.13
CA ALA A 183 3.57 -27.22 5.00
C ALA A 183 4.78 -27.97 4.41
N PRO A 184 5.23 -29.09 4.99
CA PRO A 184 6.30 -29.93 4.44
C PRO A 184 5.97 -30.43 3.04
N ILE A 185 6.97 -30.54 2.17
CA ILE A 185 6.78 -31.02 0.79
C ILE A 185 7.98 -31.81 0.28
N ASN A 186 7.70 -32.91 -0.42
CA ASN A 186 8.72 -33.70 -1.10
C ASN A 186 9.04 -33.08 -2.46
N ALA A 187 10.05 -32.22 -2.49
CA ALA A 187 10.57 -31.64 -3.73
C ALA A 187 11.23 -32.72 -4.60
N THR A 188 10.91 -32.71 -5.89
CA THR A 188 11.43 -33.65 -6.88
C THR A 188 12.66 -33.09 -7.60
N ARG A 189 12.62 -31.82 -8.03
CA ARG A 189 13.71 -31.14 -8.75
C ARG A 189 13.82 -29.67 -8.33
N PRO A 190 14.11 -29.38 -7.05
CA PRO A 190 14.21 -28.01 -6.57
C PRO A 190 15.40 -27.30 -7.21
N ALA A 191 15.16 -26.11 -7.77
CA ALA A 191 16.18 -25.20 -8.29
C ALA A 191 16.11 -23.87 -7.53
N PRO A 192 17.26 -23.27 -7.15
CA PRO A 192 17.27 -22.00 -6.43
C PRO A 192 16.74 -20.86 -7.32
N VAL A 193 15.99 -19.94 -6.72
CA VAL A 193 15.58 -18.67 -7.35
C VAL A 193 16.65 -17.63 -7.06
N THR A 194 17.43 -17.28 -8.08
CA THR A 194 18.60 -16.41 -7.98
C THR A 194 18.37 -15.01 -8.51
N SER A 195 17.30 -14.78 -9.28
CA SER A 195 17.05 -13.50 -9.92
C SER A 195 15.57 -13.18 -10.07
N TRP A 196 15.27 -11.88 -10.15
CA TRP A 196 13.91 -11.34 -10.22
C TRP A 196 13.18 -11.70 -11.52
N ASP A 197 13.88 -11.98 -12.61
CA ASP A 197 13.27 -12.42 -13.89
C ASP A 197 12.60 -13.80 -13.78
N GLN A 198 12.97 -14.59 -12.77
CA GLN A 198 12.34 -15.89 -12.49
C GLN A 198 11.01 -15.74 -11.74
N LEU A 199 10.72 -14.53 -11.24
CA LEU A 199 9.49 -14.17 -10.55
C LEU A 199 8.66 -13.26 -11.46
N THR A 200 7.36 -13.53 -11.54
CA THR A 200 6.45 -12.71 -12.33
C THR A 200 5.44 -12.05 -11.40
N ASN A 201 5.43 -10.71 -11.38
CA ASN A 201 4.32 -9.98 -10.77
C ASN A 201 3.11 -10.03 -11.71
N ILE A 202 2.27 -11.05 -11.55
CA ILE A 202 1.08 -11.24 -12.40
C ILE A 202 0.03 -10.14 -12.25
N TYR A 203 0.20 -9.21 -11.30
CA TYR A 203 -0.70 -8.10 -11.04
C TYR A 203 -0.27 -6.79 -11.70
N ASP A 204 0.96 -6.72 -12.23
CA ASP A 204 1.38 -5.59 -13.04
C ASP A 204 0.90 -5.80 -14.49
N HIS A 205 -0.04 -4.94 -14.91
CA HIS A 205 -0.61 -4.95 -16.25
C HIS A 205 -0.21 -3.70 -17.05
N GLY A 206 0.86 -3.02 -16.63
CA GLY A 206 1.32 -1.75 -17.14
C GLY A 206 0.58 -0.55 -16.53
N PHE A 207 1.25 0.60 -16.56
CA PHE A 207 0.83 1.82 -15.85
C PHE A 207 -0.65 2.19 -16.04
N VAL A 208 -1.14 2.21 -17.29
CA VAL A 208 -2.54 2.62 -17.59
C VAL A 208 -3.54 1.65 -17.00
N SER A 209 -3.28 0.35 -17.07
CA SER A 209 -4.15 -0.69 -16.53
C SER A 209 -4.15 -0.64 -15.00
N ASN A 210 -2.98 -0.49 -14.39
CA ASN A 210 -2.84 -0.39 -12.94
C ASN A 210 -3.54 0.87 -12.41
N LEU A 211 -3.35 2.01 -13.07
CA LEU A 211 -4.04 3.27 -12.75
C LEU A 211 -5.56 3.11 -12.82
N LYS A 212 -6.08 2.50 -13.91
CA LYS A 212 -7.51 2.26 -14.06
C LYS A 212 -8.05 1.35 -12.96
N GLN A 213 -7.36 0.26 -12.63
CA GLN A 213 -7.76 -0.65 -11.56
C GLN A 213 -7.83 0.05 -10.20
N ARG A 214 -6.89 0.96 -9.91
CA ARG A 214 -6.76 1.62 -8.60
C ARG A 214 -7.66 2.84 -8.43
N LEU A 215 -7.84 3.64 -9.48
CA LEU A 215 -8.59 4.90 -9.41
C LEU A 215 -10.02 4.79 -9.94
N PHE A 216 -10.29 3.82 -10.83
CA PHE A 216 -11.59 3.63 -11.47
C PHE A 216 -12.04 2.17 -11.35
N PRO A 217 -12.23 1.67 -10.11
CA PRO A 217 -12.70 0.31 -9.88
C PRO A 217 -14.07 0.10 -10.54
N LYS A 218 -14.27 -1.08 -11.14
CA LYS A 218 -15.56 -1.45 -11.71
C LYS A 218 -16.61 -1.47 -10.59
N PRO A 219 -17.83 -0.94 -10.82
CA PRO A 219 -18.91 -1.02 -9.85
C PRO A 219 -19.28 -2.49 -9.60
N LEU A 220 -19.94 -2.72 -8.46
CA LEU A 220 -20.63 -3.98 -8.18
C LEU A 220 -21.83 -4.18 -9.09
#